data_AF-A0AAU1AVT3-F1
#
_entry.id   AF-A0AAU1AVT3-F1
#
_cell.length_a   1.000
_cell.length_b   1.000
_cell.length_c   1.000
_cell.angle_alpha   90.00
_cell.angle_beta   90.00
_cell.angle_gamma   90.00
#
_symmetry.space_group_name_H-M   'P 1'
#
loop_
_entity.id
_entity.type
_entity.pdbx_description
1 polymer ?
#
loop_
_entity_poly.entity_id
_entity_poly.type
_entity_poly.pdbx_seq_one_letter_code
_entity_poly.pdbx_strand_id
1 'polypeptide(L)'
;MLTPPSQGPHFVYAHSVDGAGNRSDTATYLFYANERPAGGPDRAGDLDGDGLRDVWSLGSDGRLRFSAGRGDGAFAPAVDGGVTFPAGTKVVASGDWSGHGHTDLVVVEHNAVERKNKLWVYPNPGTGAVRDERVELTVTCPVADPDLGCESADDHWCDAEDVVDAGDLNADGAPDLLVKQGERLWACYGNGIGLLDASGPPVLVGGADRDGHTVVVPGDTNGDGLADPWLRQDAPGDVFRVAGVKGADGKVDPAGWGVAANRAKIASGIARAAYPVLGSSGDLTGDGLTDLWAVADDGNAVAFRGTAAGLDGTPVSGG
;
A
#
# COMPACT_ATOMS: atom_id res chain seq x y z
N MET A 1 -2.55 -20.44 -29.14
CA MET A 1 -3.25 -20.36 -27.86
C MET A 1 -2.36 -19.53 -26.95
N LEU A 2 -2.78 -18.32 -26.60
CA LEU A 2 -2.09 -17.50 -25.60
C LEU A 2 -2.58 -17.99 -24.24
N THR A 3 -1.66 -18.37 -23.35
CA THR A 3 -1.99 -18.66 -21.96
C THR A 3 -1.62 -17.41 -21.18
N PRO A 4 -2.58 -16.74 -20.53
CA PRO A 4 -2.28 -15.55 -19.75
C PRO A 4 -1.33 -15.93 -18.60
N PRO A 5 -0.35 -15.07 -18.28
CA PRO A 5 0.55 -15.32 -17.15
C PRO A 5 -0.18 -15.27 -15.81
N SER A 6 -1.40 -14.71 -15.76
CA SER A 6 -2.11 -14.39 -14.52
C SER A 6 -3.62 -14.23 -14.65
N GLN A 7 -4.28 -13.94 -13.53
CA GLN A 7 -5.66 -13.46 -13.48
C GLN A 7 -5.72 -11.95 -13.83
N GLY A 8 -6.90 -11.39 -14.06
CA GLY A 8 -7.08 -9.96 -14.26
C GLY A 8 -6.83 -9.45 -15.70
N PRO A 9 -6.60 -8.14 -15.87
CA PRO A 9 -6.56 -7.47 -17.17
C PRO A 9 -5.22 -7.67 -17.89
N HIS A 10 -5.29 -8.19 -19.11
CA HIS A 10 -4.15 -8.41 -19.99
C HIS A 10 -4.27 -7.59 -21.27
N PHE A 11 -3.14 -7.06 -21.73
CA PHE A 11 -3.05 -6.41 -23.04
C PHE A 11 -2.39 -7.33 -24.07
N VAL A 12 -3.09 -7.60 -25.18
CA VAL A 12 -2.46 -8.13 -26.40
C VAL A 12 -2.15 -6.97 -27.34
N TYR A 13 -0.87 -6.79 -27.64
CA TYR A 13 -0.41 -5.92 -28.71
C TYR A 13 -0.25 -6.73 -30.00
N ALA A 14 -1.13 -6.50 -30.96
CA ALA A 14 -1.10 -7.16 -32.26
C ALA A 14 -0.75 -6.18 -33.36
N HIS A 15 0.05 -6.63 -34.32
CA HIS A 15 0.32 -5.90 -35.55
C HIS A 15 0.48 -6.93 -36.67
N SER A 16 0.27 -6.48 -37.90
CA SER A 16 0.55 -7.27 -39.10
C SER A 16 1.90 -6.86 -39.69
N VAL A 17 2.54 -7.79 -40.39
CA VAL A 17 3.76 -7.56 -41.16
C VAL A 17 3.50 -8.01 -42.59
N ASP A 18 3.78 -7.16 -43.57
CA ASP A 18 3.61 -7.50 -44.98
C ASP A 18 4.75 -8.38 -45.52
N GLY A 19 4.63 -8.84 -46.77
CA GLY A 19 5.64 -9.68 -47.42
C GLY A 19 6.99 -9.00 -47.65
N ALA A 20 7.09 -7.68 -47.47
CA ALA A 20 8.31 -6.89 -47.56
C ALA A 20 8.92 -6.57 -46.16
N GLY A 21 8.27 -6.98 -45.07
CA GLY A 21 8.71 -6.75 -43.70
C GLY A 21 8.20 -5.43 -43.09
N ASN A 22 7.30 -4.71 -43.74
CA ASN A 22 6.74 -3.47 -43.19
C ASN A 22 5.68 -3.80 -42.14
N ARG A 23 5.74 -3.09 -41.01
CA ARG A 23 4.86 -3.28 -39.85
C ARG A 23 3.66 -2.34 -39.94
N SER A 24 2.45 -2.83 -39.64
CA SER A 24 1.28 -1.97 -39.43
C SER A 24 1.34 -1.24 -38.08
N ASP A 25 0.41 -0.31 -37.87
CA ASP A 25 0.11 0.21 -36.54
C ASP A 25 -0.22 -0.94 -35.56
N THR A 26 0.04 -0.70 -34.29
CA THR A 26 -0.22 -1.67 -33.22
C THR A 26 -1.66 -1.53 -32.73
N ALA A 27 -2.43 -2.61 -32.81
CA ALA A 27 -3.73 -2.74 -32.19
C ALA A 27 -3.56 -3.27 -30.75
N THR A 28 -4.26 -2.66 -29.80
CA THR A 28 -4.22 -3.03 -28.39
C THR A 28 -5.56 -3.64 -28.00
N TYR A 29 -5.53 -4.85 -27.44
CA TYR A 29 -6.73 -5.56 -26.96
C TYR A 29 -6.62 -5.80 -25.46
N LEU A 30 -7.60 -5.30 -24.70
CA LEU A 30 -7.77 -5.63 -23.28
C LEU A 30 -8.62 -6.90 -23.16
N PHE A 31 -8.16 -7.89 -22.42
CA PHE A 31 -8.94 -9.08 -22.09
C PHE A 31 -8.74 -9.45 -20.62
N TYR A 32 -9.72 -10.13 -20.02
CA TYR A 32 -9.66 -10.54 -18.62
C TYR A 32 -9.46 -12.05 -18.52
N ALA A 33 -8.42 -12.47 -17.81
CA ALA A 33 -8.19 -13.85 -17.43
C ALA A 33 -8.82 -14.09 -16.05
N ASN A 34 -9.75 -15.05 -15.95
CA ASN A 34 -10.53 -15.25 -14.73
C ASN A 34 -10.06 -16.46 -13.90
N GLU A 35 -9.01 -17.18 -14.33
CA GLU A 35 -8.55 -18.38 -13.65
C GLU A 35 -7.08 -18.23 -13.21
N ARG A 36 -6.88 -18.41 -11.90
CA ARG A 36 -5.60 -18.42 -11.20
C ARG A 36 -4.70 -19.58 -11.67
N PRO A 37 -3.47 -19.32 -12.14
CA PRO A 37 -2.44 -20.36 -12.23
C PRO A 37 -2.15 -20.88 -10.81
N ALA A 38 -2.01 -22.19 -10.62
CA ALA A 38 -1.80 -22.80 -9.31
C ALA A 38 -0.54 -22.23 -8.58
N GLY A 39 -0.74 -21.26 -7.72
CA GLY A 39 0.27 -20.62 -6.87
C GLY A 39 -0.45 -19.98 -5.69
N GLY A 40 0.13 -20.03 -4.48
CA GLY A 40 -0.46 -19.57 -3.20
C GLY A 40 -0.89 -18.09 -3.18
N PRO A 41 -1.27 -17.53 -2.01
CA PRO A 41 -1.79 -16.15 -1.92
C PRO A 41 -0.86 -15.16 -2.66
N ASP A 42 -1.47 -14.09 -3.17
CA ASP A 42 -0.74 -13.07 -3.94
C ASP A 42 0.42 -12.53 -3.11
N ARG A 43 1.53 -12.19 -3.80
CA ARG A 43 2.65 -11.52 -3.12
C ARG A 43 2.20 -10.11 -2.75
N ALA A 44 2.75 -9.54 -1.68
CA ALA A 44 2.43 -8.17 -1.28
C ALA A 44 2.58 -7.20 -2.46
N GLY A 45 1.50 -6.49 -2.82
CA GLY A 45 1.49 -5.55 -3.95
C GLY A 45 1.23 -6.17 -5.33
N ASP A 46 0.99 -7.47 -5.43
CA ASP A 46 0.36 -8.11 -6.60
C ASP A 46 -1.16 -7.98 -6.45
N LEU A 47 -1.81 -7.24 -7.34
CA LEU A 47 -3.23 -6.88 -7.23
C LEU A 47 -4.09 -7.60 -8.26
N ASP A 48 -3.50 -8.23 -9.27
CA ASP A 48 -4.20 -9.01 -10.28
C ASP A 48 -3.74 -10.48 -10.39
N GLY A 49 -2.81 -10.90 -9.54
CA GLY A 49 -2.34 -12.27 -9.41
C GLY A 49 -1.32 -12.67 -10.47
N ASP A 50 -0.59 -11.70 -11.04
CA ASP A 50 0.43 -11.93 -12.08
C ASP A 50 1.83 -12.20 -11.60
N GLY A 51 2.02 -12.16 -10.29
CA GLY A 51 3.30 -12.34 -9.63
C GLY A 51 4.23 -11.14 -9.78
N LEU A 52 3.85 -10.13 -10.56
CA LEU A 52 4.48 -8.83 -10.62
C LEU A 52 3.91 -7.95 -9.51
N ARG A 53 4.25 -6.67 -9.53
CA ARG A 53 3.84 -5.71 -8.51
C ARG A 53 3.16 -4.55 -9.18
N ASP A 54 1.95 -4.29 -8.73
CA ASP A 54 1.05 -3.30 -9.26
C ASP A 54 0.88 -2.14 -8.30
N VAL A 55 0.16 -1.13 -8.78
CA VAL A 55 -0.15 0.07 -8.02
C VAL A 55 -1.61 0.46 -8.22
N TRP A 56 -2.29 0.69 -7.10
CA TRP A 56 -3.47 1.56 -7.09
C TRP A 56 -3.08 3.00 -6.79
N SER A 57 -3.67 3.94 -7.53
CA SER A 57 -3.53 5.36 -7.28
C SER A 57 -4.90 6.04 -7.27
N LEU A 58 -5.11 6.97 -6.34
CA LEU A 58 -6.33 7.78 -6.29
C LEU A 58 -6.10 9.10 -7.03
N GLY A 59 -6.84 9.32 -8.11
CA GLY A 59 -6.80 10.58 -8.83
C GLY A 59 -7.45 11.74 -8.07
N SER A 60 -7.08 12.97 -8.42
CA SER A 60 -7.72 14.19 -7.89
C SER A 60 -9.20 14.32 -8.30
N ASP A 61 -9.62 13.58 -9.33
CA ASP A 61 -11.00 13.37 -9.76
C ASP A 61 -11.75 12.31 -8.93
N GLY A 62 -11.11 11.75 -7.91
CA GLY A 62 -11.67 10.73 -7.02
C GLY A 62 -11.69 9.32 -7.61
N ARG A 63 -11.23 9.13 -8.85
CA ARG A 63 -11.22 7.81 -9.50
C ARG A 63 -10.04 7.00 -9.01
N LEU A 64 -10.30 5.78 -8.55
CA LEU A 64 -9.24 4.79 -8.34
C LEU A 64 -8.72 4.35 -9.69
N ARG A 65 -7.41 4.28 -9.83
CA ARG A 65 -6.73 3.82 -11.04
C ARG A 65 -5.83 2.66 -10.71
N PHE A 66 -5.81 1.67 -11.59
CA PHE A 66 -4.95 0.51 -11.51
C PHE A 66 -3.87 0.59 -12.58
N SER A 67 -2.62 0.37 -12.17
CA SER A 67 -1.46 0.37 -13.05
C SER A 67 -0.73 -0.96 -12.87
N ALA A 68 -0.85 -1.85 -13.86
CA ALA A 68 -0.19 -3.16 -13.84
C ALA A 68 1.33 -3.01 -13.92
N GLY A 69 2.06 -3.80 -13.12
CA GLY A 69 3.51 -3.88 -13.16
C GLY A 69 4.03 -4.50 -14.44
N ARG A 70 5.28 -4.18 -14.80
CA ARG A 70 6.00 -4.85 -15.90
C ARG A 70 7.23 -5.64 -15.43
N GLY A 71 7.54 -5.58 -14.13
CA GLY A 71 8.68 -6.28 -13.51
C GLY A 71 10.06 -5.67 -13.83
N ASP A 72 10.10 -4.53 -14.51
CA ASP A 72 11.33 -3.77 -14.82
C ASP A 72 11.35 -2.39 -14.14
N GLY A 73 10.44 -2.17 -13.19
CA GLY A 73 10.17 -0.88 -12.54
C GLY A 73 9.24 0.05 -13.32
N ALA A 74 8.77 -0.34 -14.51
CA ALA A 74 7.75 0.39 -15.25
C ALA A 74 6.35 -0.17 -15.02
N PHE A 75 5.35 0.65 -15.32
CA PHE A 75 3.93 0.30 -15.23
C PHE A 75 3.24 0.44 -16.59
N ALA A 76 2.20 -0.35 -16.82
CA ALA A 76 1.27 -0.14 -17.92
C ALA A 76 0.47 1.17 -17.74
N PRO A 77 -0.09 1.74 -18.81
CA PRO A 77 -1.01 2.86 -18.69
C PRO A 77 -2.15 2.54 -17.73
N ALA A 78 -2.44 3.47 -16.83
CA ALA A 78 -3.46 3.32 -15.82
C ALA A 78 -4.85 3.06 -16.41
N VAL A 79 -5.58 2.09 -15.86
CA VAL A 79 -6.97 1.77 -16.18
C VAL A 79 -7.88 2.03 -14.97
N ASP A 80 -9.19 1.86 -15.14
CA ASP A 80 -10.17 2.05 -14.07
C ASP A 80 -10.03 1.00 -12.97
N GLY A 81 -9.89 1.45 -11.71
CA GLY A 81 -9.81 0.60 -10.52
C GLY A 81 -11.17 0.22 -9.94
N GLY A 82 -12.28 0.67 -10.55
CA GLY A 82 -13.62 0.15 -10.29
C GLY A 82 -14.51 1.02 -9.39
N VAL A 83 -13.93 1.89 -8.56
CA VAL A 83 -14.67 2.76 -7.63
C VAL A 83 -14.22 4.22 -7.76
N THR A 84 -15.17 5.14 -7.58
CA THR A 84 -14.92 6.58 -7.45
C THR A 84 -15.29 7.04 -6.05
N PHE A 85 -14.38 7.77 -5.42
CA PHE A 85 -14.49 8.24 -4.05
C PHE A 85 -14.75 9.74 -3.97
N PRO A 86 -15.35 10.22 -2.87
CA PRO A 86 -15.41 11.66 -2.57
C PRO A 86 -14.02 12.29 -2.45
N ALA A 87 -13.95 13.59 -2.69
CA ALA A 87 -12.72 14.35 -2.49
C ALA A 87 -12.24 14.25 -1.03
N GLY A 88 -10.92 14.12 -0.85
CA GLY A 88 -10.30 14.00 0.48
C GLY A 88 -10.15 12.57 1.00
N THR A 89 -10.76 11.59 0.31
CA THR A 89 -10.58 10.16 0.62
C THR A 89 -9.10 9.76 0.59
N LYS A 90 -8.69 8.90 1.51
CA LYS A 90 -7.36 8.26 1.52
C LYS A 90 -7.53 6.78 1.23
N VAL A 91 -6.58 6.21 0.50
CA VAL A 91 -6.61 4.80 0.13
C VAL A 91 -5.21 4.20 0.26
N VAL A 92 -5.16 2.93 0.63
CA VAL A 92 -3.93 2.15 0.67
C VAL A 92 -4.24 0.70 0.26
N ALA A 93 -3.38 0.11 -0.57
CA ALA A 93 -3.41 -1.33 -0.80
C ALA A 93 -2.81 -2.01 0.43
N SER A 94 -3.52 -2.93 1.06
CA SER A 94 -3.08 -3.54 2.31
C SER A 94 -3.64 -4.95 2.40
N GLY A 95 -2.76 -5.96 2.39
CA GLY A 95 -3.01 -7.40 2.62
C GLY A 95 -4.38 -8.00 2.24
N ASP A 96 -4.67 -9.20 2.74
CA ASP A 96 -5.94 -9.91 2.48
C ASP A 96 -6.88 -9.75 3.68
N TRP A 97 -7.73 -8.74 3.63
CA TRP A 97 -8.68 -8.45 4.72
C TRP A 97 -9.95 -9.30 4.63
N SER A 98 -10.25 -9.80 3.43
CA SER A 98 -11.45 -10.58 3.13
C SER A 98 -11.21 -12.10 3.16
N GLY A 99 -9.96 -12.55 3.30
CA GLY A 99 -9.59 -13.96 3.46
C GLY A 99 -9.64 -14.77 2.16
N HIS A 100 -9.62 -14.10 1.01
CA HIS A 100 -9.73 -14.73 -0.31
C HIS A 100 -8.39 -14.87 -1.04
N GLY A 101 -7.31 -14.40 -0.44
CA GLY A 101 -5.93 -14.55 -0.90
C GLY A 101 -5.42 -13.43 -1.82
N HIS A 102 -6.16 -12.34 -1.96
CA HIS A 102 -5.78 -11.18 -2.77
C HIS A 102 -5.61 -9.93 -1.90
N THR A 103 -4.76 -9.01 -2.35
CA THR A 103 -4.57 -7.72 -1.67
C THR A 103 -5.81 -6.85 -1.86
N ASP A 104 -6.37 -6.36 -0.74
CA ASP A 104 -7.56 -5.51 -0.68
C ASP A 104 -7.20 -4.02 -0.56
N LEU A 105 -8.20 -3.15 -0.79
CA LEU A 105 -8.06 -1.70 -0.65
C LEU A 105 -8.66 -1.23 0.67
N VAL A 106 -7.84 -0.64 1.54
CA VAL A 106 -8.29 0.04 2.75
C VAL A 106 -8.52 1.52 2.44
N VAL A 107 -9.65 2.05 2.89
CA VAL A 107 -10.14 3.39 2.55
C VAL A 107 -10.55 4.14 3.81
N VAL A 108 -10.01 5.35 3.99
CA VAL A 108 -10.49 6.31 5.00
C VAL A 108 -11.43 7.29 4.32
N GLU A 109 -12.70 7.28 4.74
CA GLU A 109 -13.74 8.15 4.19
C GLU A 109 -14.38 8.98 5.30
N HIS A 110 -14.52 10.29 5.10
CA HIS A 110 -15.20 11.17 6.06
C HIS A 110 -16.72 10.99 6.00
N ASN A 111 -17.32 10.55 7.11
CA ASN A 111 -18.77 10.52 7.28
C ASN A 111 -19.27 11.87 7.80
N ALA A 112 -19.91 12.64 6.93
CA ALA A 112 -20.41 13.98 7.27
C ALA A 112 -21.55 13.98 8.32
N VAL A 113 -22.30 12.87 8.46
CA VAL A 113 -23.41 12.75 9.42
C VAL A 113 -22.85 12.50 10.82
N GLU A 114 -21.95 11.54 10.95
CA GLU A 114 -21.30 11.19 12.22
C GLU A 114 -20.17 12.16 12.59
N ARG A 115 -19.74 13.01 11.63
CA ARG A 115 -18.63 13.98 11.76
C ARG A 115 -17.32 13.32 12.15
N LYS A 116 -17.09 12.10 11.67
CA LYS A 116 -15.88 11.32 11.87
C LYS A 116 -15.52 10.55 10.61
N ASN A 117 -14.26 10.18 10.51
CA ASN A 117 -13.79 9.27 9.48
C ASN A 117 -14.18 7.84 9.82
N LYS A 118 -14.46 7.06 8.77
CA LYS A 118 -14.68 5.61 8.82
C LYS A 118 -13.62 4.92 7.99
N LEU A 119 -13.30 3.69 8.40
CA LEU A 119 -12.35 2.84 7.71
C LEU A 119 -13.11 1.71 7.01
N TRP A 120 -12.86 1.53 5.73
CA TRP A 120 -13.53 0.54 4.90
C TRP A 120 -12.51 -0.33 4.18
N VAL A 121 -12.77 -1.62 4.10
CA VAL A 121 -12.09 -2.55 3.19
C VAL A 121 -12.96 -2.73 1.97
N TYR A 122 -12.38 -2.51 0.79
CA TYR A 122 -12.96 -2.84 -0.50
C TYR A 122 -12.29 -4.11 -1.03
N PRO A 123 -13.02 -5.23 -1.10
CA PRO A 123 -12.46 -6.48 -1.58
C PRO A 123 -12.01 -6.40 -3.05
N ASN A 124 -10.86 -7.01 -3.33
CA ASN A 124 -10.31 -7.14 -4.67
C ASN A 124 -10.36 -8.60 -5.12
N PRO A 125 -11.16 -8.94 -6.15
CA PRO A 125 -11.28 -10.31 -6.63
C PRO A 125 -10.05 -10.81 -7.43
N GLY A 126 -8.88 -10.19 -7.27
CA GLY A 126 -7.66 -10.50 -8.01
C GLY A 126 -7.70 -10.01 -9.45
N THR A 127 -8.25 -8.82 -9.71
CA THR A 127 -8.33 -8.26 -11.07
C THR A 127 -7.79 -6.85 -11.17
N GLY A 128 -7.15 -6.33 -10.12
CA GLY A 128 -6.75 -4.93 -10.02
C GLY A 128 -7.93 -3.95 -9.96
N ALA A 129 -9.17 -4.41 -9.82
CA ALA A 129 -10.37 -3.58 -9.78
C ALA A 129 -11.26 -4.01 -8.62
N VAL A 130 -11.50 -3.10 -7.68
CA VAL A 130 -12.28 -3.37 -6.47
C VAL A 130 -13.78 -3.20 -6.73
N ARG A 131 -14.59 -3.83 -5.88
CA ARG A 131 -16.06 -3.72 -5.92
C ARG A 131 -16.58 -3.02 -4.67
N ASP A 132 -17.73 -2.35 -4.80
CA ASP A 132 -18.44 -1.74 -3.66
C ASP A 132 -19.19 -2.79 -2.83
N GLU A 133 -18.44 -3.78 -2.33
CA GLU A 133 -18.86 -4.85 -1.42
C GLU A 133 -18.15 -4.67 -0.06
N ARG A 134 -17.99 -3.39 0.33
CA ARG A 134 -17.08 -2.98 1.39
C ARG A 134 -17.50 -3.42 2.79
N VAL A 135 -16.51 -3.66 3.65
CA VAL A 135 -16.67 -3.99 5.07
C VAL A 135 -16.09 -2.85 5.92
N GLU A 136 -16.81 -2.42 6.95
CA GLU A 136 -16.29 -1.42 7.91
C GLU A 136 -15.26 -2.09 8.81
N LEU A 137 -14.04 -1.52 8.89
CA LEU A 137 -13.08 -1.88 9.93
C LEU A 137 -13.41 -1.10 11.19
N THR A 138 -13.37 -1.79 12.32
CA THR A 138 -13.69 -1.19 13.62
C THR A 138 -12.84 -1.75 14.76
N VAL A 139 -13.09 -1.26 15.97
CA VAL A 139 -12.53 -1.79 17.22
C VAL A 139 -13.69 -2.34 18.05
N THR A 140 -13.37 -3.13 19.06
CA THR A 140 -14.35 -3.61 20.04
C THR A 140 -14.94 -2.45 20.84
N CYS A 141 -14.17 -1.38 21.07
CA CYS A 141 -14.52 -0.25 21.93
C CYS A 141 -14.45 1.11 21.18
N PRO A 142 -15.28 1.35 20.15
CA PRO A 142 -15.15 2.53 19.29
C PRO A 142 -15.64 3.83 19.95
N VAL A 143 -16.47 3.72 20.99
CA VAL A 143 -17.02 4.84 21.75
C VAL A 143 -17.01 4.47 23.22
N ALA A 144 -16.41 5.32 24.06
CA ALA A 144 -16.35 5.09 25.50
C ALA A 144 -17.76 5.03 26.08
N ASP A 145 -18.13 3.85 26.56
CA ASP A 145 -19.39 3.54 27.21
C ASP A 145 -19.14 2.54 28.36
N PRO A 146 -19.04 3.03 29.61
CA PRO A 146 -18.85 2.18 30.77
C PRO A 146 -19.96 1.15 30.99
N ASP A 147 -21.19 1.43 30.53
CA ASP A 147 -22.33 0.51 30.69
C ASP A 147 -22.20 -0.71 29.75
N LEU A 148 -21.43 -0.56 28.67
CA LEU A 148 -21.07 -1.62 27.73
C LEU A 148 -19.68 -2.24 28.01
N GLY A 149 -19.01 -1.83 29.09
CA GLY A 149 -17.67 -2.29 29.45
C GLY A 149 -16.53 -1.66 28.64
N CYS A 150 -16.81 -0.55 27.94
CA CYS A 150 -15.85 0.19 27.13
C CYS A 150 -15.42 1.47 27.87
N GLU A 151 -14.41 1.37 28.75
CA GLU A 151 -14.01 2.49 29.61
C GLU A 151 -13.29 3.63 28.84
N SER A 152 -12.56 3.30 27.78
CA SER A 152 -11.82 4.25 26.95
C SER A 152 -11.86 3.84 25.48
N ALA A 153 -12.31 4.74 24.61
CA ALA A 153 -12.36 4.46 23.18
C ALA A 153 -10.96 4.42 22.54
N ASP A 154 -10.78 3.51 21.60
CA ASP A 154 -9.56 3.30 20.80
C ASP A 154 -9.80 3.41 19.28
N ASP A 155 -10.87 4.13 18.89
CA ASP A 155 -11.14 4.59 17.52
C ASP A 155 -10.13 5.69 17.11
N HIS A 156 -8.88 5.30 16.87
CA HIS A 156 -7.80 6.21 16.46
C HIS A 156 -7.96 6.73 15.02
N TRP A 157 -8.89 6.18 14.24
CA TRP A 157 -9.13 6.64 12.87
C TRP A 157 -10.24 7.66 12.74
N CYS A 158 -11.03 7.93 13.79
CA CYS A 158 -12.16 8.87 13.75
C CYS A 158 -11.82 10.28 13.21
N ASP A 159 -10.56 10.70 13.29
CA ASP A 159 -10.01 11.94 12.71
C ASP A 159 -8.65 11.70 12.02
N ALA A 160 -8.43 10.50 11.46
CA ALA A 160 -7.18 10.16 10.78
C ALA A 160 -6.86 11.13 9.64
N GLU A 161 -5.58 11.50 9.54
CA GLU A 161 -5.05 12.22 8.38
C GLU A 161 -4.64 11.26 7.26
N ASP A 162 -4.20 10.06 7.64
CA ASP A 162 -3.68 9.04 6.74
C ASP A 162 -3.70 7.64 7.36
N VAL A 163 -3.61 6.62 6.51
CA VAL A 163 -3.41 5.22 6.89
C VAL A 163 -2.31 4.60 6.04
N VAL A 164 -1.56 3.68 6.63
CA VAL A 164 -0.43 3.01 5.98
C VAL A 164 -0.59 1.51 6.19
N ASP A 165 -0.40 0.73 5.13
CA ASP A 165 -0.26 -0.71 5.24
C ASP A 165 0.97 -1.02 6.09
N ALA A 166 0.80 -1.84 7.11
CA ALA A 166 1.90 -2.25 7.98
C ALA A 166 2.36 -3.69 7.72
N GLY A 167 1.64 -4.43 6.86
CA GLY A 167 1.78 -5.88 6.76
C GLY A 167 1.31 -6.56 8.05
N ASP A 168 1.78 -7.78 8.31
CA ASP A 168 1.46 -8.54 9.52
C ASP A 168 2.56 -8.31 10.58
N LEU A 169 2.34 -7.34 11.47
CA LEU A 169 3.30 -6.94 12.50
C LEU A 169 3.35 -7.96 13.63
N ASN A 170 2.21 -8.60 13.92
CA ASN A 170 2.06 -9.49 15.03
C ASN A 170 2.18 -10.99 14.63
N ALA A 171 2.50 -11.30 13.38
CA ALA A 171 2.63 -12.65 12.86
C ALA A 171 1.40 -13.56 13.10
N ASP A 172 0.18 -13.01 13.09
CA ASP A 172 -1.06 -13.77 13.24
C ASP A 172 -1.72 -14.14 11.90
N GLY A 173 -1.14 -13.67 10.79
CA GLY A 173 -1.60 -13.91 9.42
C GLY A 173 -2.64 -12.92 8.92
N ALA A 174 -3.12 -12.00 9.76
CA ALA A 174 -3.96 -10.89 9.35
C ALA A 174 -3.11 -9.64 9.04
N PRO A 175 -3.56 -8.78 8.10
CA PRO A 175 -2.92 -7.49 7.87
C PRO A 175 -3.18 -6.51 9.02
N ASP A 176 -2.19 -5.69 9.32
CA ASP A 176 -2.21 -4.62 10.31
C ASP A 176 -2.06 -3.24 9.64
N LEU A 177 -2.41 -2.18 10.37
CA LEU A 177 -2.36 -0.80 9.87
C LEU A 177 -1.59 0.12 10.79
N LEU A 178 -0.95 1.13 10.18
CA LEU A 178 -0.58 2.34 10.91
C LEU A 178 -1.60 3.44 10.62
N VAL A 179 -2.10 4.09 11.67
CA VAL A 179 -3.06 5.19 11.58
C VAL A 179 -2.41 6.48 12.04
N LYS A 180 -2.35 7.47 11.15
CA LYS A 180 -1.85 8.81 11.49
C LYS A 180 -3.01 9.66 12.01
N GLN A 181 -2.93 10.05 13.28
CA GLN A 181 -3.95 10.82 14.00
C GLN A 181 -3.34 12.08 14.62
N GLY A 182 -3.42 13.19 13.88
CA GLY A 182 -2.69 14.43 14.22
C GLY A 182 -1.19 14.16 14.30
N GLU A 183 -0.57 14.56 15.41
CA GLU A 183 0.85 14.32 15.68
C GLU A 183 1.17 12.85 15.98
N ARG A 184 0.18 11.96 16.17
CA ARG A 184 0.41 10.58 16.63
C ARG A 184 0.34 9.59 15.49
N LEU A 185 1.15 8.54 15.60
CA LEU A 185 1.05 7.36 14.75
C LEU A 185 0.75 6.15 15.63
N TRP A 186 -0.32 5.43 15.31
CA TRP A 186 -0.77 4.24 16.05
C TRP A 186 -0.61 2.99 15.19
N ALA A 187 -0.11 1.91 15.77
CA ALA A 187 -0.19 0.57 15.18
C ALA A 187 -1.46 -0.11 15.67
N CYS A 188 -2.30 -0.54 14.74
CA CYS A 188 -3.57 -1.21 14.98
C CYS A 188 -3.53 -2.60 14.38
N TYR A 189 -4.01 -3.62 15.11
CA TYR A 189 -3.78 -5.02 14.76
C TYR A 189 -5.04 -5.68 14.21
N GLY A 190 -5.01 -6.04 12.93
CA GLY A 190 -6.13 -6.71 12.28
C GLY A 190 -6.32 -8.13 12.77
N ASN A 191 -7.49 -8.69 12.48
CA ASN A 191 -7.80 -10.09 12.79
C ASN A 191 -8.52 -10.84 11.65
N GLY A 192 -8.59 -10.23 10.46
CA GLY A 192 -9.24 -10.81 9.29
C GLY A 192 -10.77 -10.90 9.35
N ILE A 193 -11.42 -10.36 10.39
CA ILE A 193 -12.89 -10.28 10.50
C ILE A 193 -13.40 -8.85 10.74
N GLY A 194 -12.57 -7.86 10.44
CA GLY A 194 -12.93 -6.45 10.51
C GLY A 194 -12.68 -5.77 11.85
N LEU A 195 -11.98 -6.40 12.80
CA LEU A 195 -11.55 -5.76 14.04
C LEU A 195 -10.05 -5.44 14.03
N LEU A 196 -9.69 -4.33 14.66
CA LEU A 196 -8.33 -3.78 14.74
C LEU A 196 -7.70 -3.81 16.15
N ASP A 197 -8.37 -4.45 17.12
CA ASP A 197 -7.94 -4.53 18.52
C ASP A 197 -8.12 -5.92 19.15
N ALA A 198 -8.52 -6.93 18.37
CA ALA A 198 -8.80 -8.27 18.90
C ALA A 198 -7.53 -8.98 19.41
N SER A 199 -6.38 -8.68 18.82
CA SER A 199 -5.05 -9.20 19.22
C SER A 199 -4.36 -8.31 20.27
N GLY A 200 -5.00 -7.20 20.69
CA GLY A 200 -4.49 -6.26 21.67
C GLY A 200 -4.82 -4.81 21.31
N PRO A 201 -4.73 -3.88 22.28
CA PRO A 201 -5.04 -2.47 22.02
C PRO A 201 -4.01 -1.84 21.05
N PRO A 202 -4.39 -0.77 20.35
CA PRO A 202 -3.47 -0.01 19.50
C PRO A 202 -2.23 0.49 20.26
N VAL A 203 -1.06 0.39 19.62
CA VAL A 203 0.22 0.78 20.20
C VAL A 203 0.69 2.11 19.63
N LEU A 204 1.06 3.06 20.50
CA LEU A 204 1.63 4.33 20.07
C LEU A 204 3.04 4.12 19.51
N VAL A 205 3.23 4.43 18.23
CA VAL A 205 4.50 4.33 17.51
C VAL A 205 5.36 5.57 17.72
N GLY A 206 4.74 6.76 17.70
CA GLY A 206 5.47 8.04 17.74
C GLY A 206 4.54 9.26 17.77
N GLY A 207 5.14 10.44 17.93
CA GLY A 207 4.45 11.72 18.14
C GLY A 207 4.88 12.79 17.14
N ALA A 208 4.94 14.06 17.58
CA ALA A 208 5.22 15.23 16.74
C ALA A 208 6.48 15.13 15.85
N ASP A 209 7.40 14.21 16.14
CA ASP A 209 8.54 13.89 15.27
C ASP A 209 8.13 13.33 13.89
N ARG A 210 6.84 13.03 13.70
CA ARG A 210 6.23 12.58 12.44
C ARG A 210 5.60 13.70 11.62
N ASP A 211 5.50 14.91 12.17
CA ASP A 211 5.04 16.06 11.41
C ASP A 211 6.03 16.36 10.27
N GLY A 212 5.48 16.70 9.10
CA GLY A 212 6.27 16.89 7.89
C GLY A 212 6.97 15.62 7.40
N HIS A 213 6.52 14.43 7.82
CA HIS A 213 7.00 13.16 7.28
C HIS A 213 5.85 12.34 6.66
N THR A 214 6.21 11.58 5.64
CA THR A 214 5.39 10.53 5.05
C THR A 214 5.96 9.18 5.45
N VAL A 215 5.11 8.24 5.84
CA VAL A 215 5.49 6.90 6.31
C VAL A 215 5.09 5.87 5.27
N VAL A 216 5.99 4.92 4.98
CA VAL A 216 5.73 3.73 4.17
C VAL A 216 6.31 2.53 4.93
N VAL A 217 5.65 1.36 4.91
CA VAL A 217 6.18 0.13 5.53
C VAL A 217 6.43 -0.91 4.44
N PRO A 218 7.62 -0.92 3.82
CA PRO A 218 7.97 -1.89 2.77
C PRO A 218 8.17 -3.34 3.26
N GLY A 219 8.13 -3.58 4.58
CA GLY A 219 8.52 -4.86 5.19
C GLY A 219 9.97 -4.83 5.68
N ASP A 220 10.59 -6.01 5.79
CA ASP A 220 12.00 -6.14 6.19
C ASP A 220 12.93 -5.71 5.04
N THR A 221 13.69 -4.63 5.27
CA THR A 221 14.60 -4.05 4.26
C THR A 221 16.06 -4.12 4.68
N ASN A 222 16.35 -4.77 5.81
CA ASN A 222 17.69 -4.88 6.35
C ASN A 222 18.11 -6.36 6.61
N GLY A 223 17.18 -7.29 6.50
CA GLY A 223 17.38 -8.74 6.62
C GLY A 223 17.34 -9.26 8.06
N ASP A 224 16.81 -8.50 9.01
CA ASP A 224 16.71 -8.90 10.43
C ASP A 224 15.41 -9.65 10.77
N GLY A 225 14.51 -9.80 9.80
CA GLY A 225 13.21 -10.46 9.93
C GLY A 225 12.12 -9.59 10.56
N LEU A 226 12.32 -8.28 10.72
CA LEU A 226 11.34 -7.33 11.24
C LEU A 226 11.01 -6.26 10.20
N ALA A 227 9.79 -5.76 10.22
CA ALA A 227 9.40 -4.66 9.34
C ALA A 227 10.16 -3.36 9.67
N ASP A 228 10.62 -2.68 8.62
CA ASP A 228 11.39 -1.45 8.65
C ASP A 228 10.63 -0.30 7.99
N PRO A 229 9.95 0.58 8.74
CA PRO A 229 9.31 1.75 8.16
C PRO A 229 10.31 2.68 7.50
N TRP A 230 9.93 3.25 6.37
CA TRP A 230 10.64 4.33 5.71
C TRP A 230 9.93 5.66 5.98
N LEU A 231 10.69 6.62 6.48
CA LEU A 231 10.24 7.97 6.79
C LEU A 231 10.82 8.95 5.77
N ARG A 232 9.97 9.46 4.87
CA ARG A 232 10.32 10.56 3.97
C ARG A 232 10.04 11.88 4.65
N GLN A 233 11.04 12.75 4.79
CA GLN A 233 10.83 14.17 5.07
C GLN A 233 10.15 14.85 3.86
N ASP A 234 9.04 15.52 4.08
CA ASP A 234 8.28 16.19 3.01
C ASP A 234 9.14 17.21 2.25
N ALA A 235 10.05 17.88 2.97
CA ALA A 235 11.15 18.68 2.43
C ALA A 235 12.41 18.51 3.31
N PRO A 236 13.61 18.29 2.74
CA PRO A 236 13.95 18.33 1.32
C PRO A 236 13.71 17.01 0.55
N GLY A 237 13.04 16.01 1.14
CA GLY A 237 12.88 14.69 0.50
C GLY A 237 13.93 13.67 0.93
N ASP A 238 14.55 13.85 2.10
CA ASP A 238 15.39 12.83 2.70
C ASP A 238 14.55 11.64 3.17
N VAL A 239 15.00 10.43 2.88
CA VAL A 239 14.32 9.19 3.29
C VAL A 239 15.19 8.46 4.30
N PHE A 240 14.58 8.03 5.39
CA PHE A 240 15.22 7.27 6.47
C PHE A 240 14.56 5.91 6.62
N ARG A 241 15.34 4.83 6.64
CA ARG A 241 14.88 3.54 7.18
C ARG A 241 14.89 3.63 8.70
N VAL A 242 13.84 3.15 9.35
CA VAL A 242 13.77 2.96 10.79
C VAL A 242 13.85 1.47 11.07
N ALA A 243 14.95 1.02 11.66
CA ALA A 243 15.12 -0.40 11.95
C ALA A 243 14.03 -0.92 12.91
N GLY A 244 13.47 -2.09 12.58
CA GLY A 244 12.62 -2.83 13.50
C GLY A 244 13.30 -3.12 14.83
N VAL A 245 12.53 -3.11 15.92
CA VAL A 245 13.00 -3.51 17.24
C VAL A 245 12.26 -4.77 17.64
N LYS A 246 12.99 -5.78 18.13
CA LYS A 246 12.38 -7.02 18.59
C LYS A 246 11.75 -6.83 19.97
N GLY A 247 10.45 -7.07 20.07
CA GLY A 247 9.69 -7.11 21.31
C GLY A 247 10.00 -8.37 22.14
N ALA A 248 9.45 -8.41 23.36
CA ALA A 248 9.64 -9.52 24.30
C ALA A 248 9.04 -10.85 23.82
N ASP A 249 8.01 -10.78 22.97
CA ASP A 249 7.37 -11.92 22.31
C ASP A 249 8.11 -12.38 21.04
N GLY A 250 9.19 -11.69 20.68
CA GLY A 250 9.98 -11.98 19.50
C GLY A 250 9.43 -11.43 18.19
N LYS A 251 8.36 -10.62 18.25
CA LYS A 251 7.77 -9.91 17.10
C LYS A 251 8.31 -8.48 17.05
N VAL A 252 7.81 -7.65 16.13
CA VAL A 252 8.20 -6.23 16.13
C VAL A 252 7.56 -5.51 17.31
N ASP A 253 8.31 -4.59 17.94
CA ASP A 253 7.81 -3.62 18.90
C ASP A 253 7.64 -2.28 18.17
N PRO A 254 6.40 -1.88 17.82
CA PRO A 254 6.18 -0.65 17.07
C PRO A 254 6.62 0.63 17.80
N ALA A 255 6.68 0.61 19.14
CA ALA A 255 7.19 1.76 19.90
C ALA A 255 8.68 2.02 19.62
N GLY A 256 9.43 0.98 19.23
CA GLY A 256 10.82 1.08 18.80
C GLY A 256 11.02 1.97 17.58
N TRP A 257 10.04 2.10 16.69
CA TRP A 257 10.14 2.97 15.53
C TRP A 257 10.05 4.47 15.89
N GLY A 258 9.55 4.80 17.08
CA GLY A 258 9.59 6.16 17.64
C GLY A 258 11.00 6.64 18.02
N VAL A 259 11.98 5.73 18.09
CA VAL A 259 13.33 6.04 18.59
C VAL A 259 14.23 6.51 17.46
N ALA A 260 14.66 7.78 17.52
CA ALA A 260 15.49 8.40 16.48
C ALA A 260 16.84 7.69 16.23
N ALA A 261 17.40 7.00 17.24
CA ALA A 261 18.64 6.24 17.11
C ALA A 261 18.51 5.03 16.16
N ASN A 262 17.29 4.57 15.88
CA ASN A 262 17.02 3.48 14.94
C ASN A 262 16.95 3.95 13.48
N ARG A 263 17.13 5.26 13.22
CA ARG A 263 17.04 5.84 11.88
C ARG A 263 18.39 5.78 11.15
N ALA A 264 18.36 5.30 9.91
CA ALA A 264 19.46 5.39 8.97
C ALA A 264 18.97 6.09 7.69
N LYS A 265 19.67 7.15 7.26
CA LYS A 265 19.34 7.83 6.00
C LYS A 265 19.66 6.90 4.82
N ILE A 266 18.70 6.70 3.92
CA ILE A 266 18.79 5.79 2.78
C ILE A 266 18.65 6.47 1.41
N ALA A 267 18.10 7.69 1.36
CA ALA A 267 18.04 8.49 0.13
C ALA A 267 17.90 9.99 0.42
N SER A 268 18.05 10.80 -0.63
CA SER A 268 17.84 12.25 -0.64
C SER A 268 17.09 12.66 -1.92
N GLY A 269 16.36 13.77 -1.88
CA GLY A 269 15.81 14.41 -3.08
C GLY A 269 14.45 13.89 -3.55
N ILE A 270 13.79 13.02 -2.79
CA ILE A 270 12.44 12.52 -3.08
C ILE A 270 11.43 13.42 -2.37
N ALA A 271 11.33 14.69 -2.77
CA ALA A 271 10.49 15.68 -2.07
C ALA A 271 9.00 15.48 -2.36
N ARG A 272 8.13 15.71 -1.36
CA ARG A 272 6.66 15.60 -1.51
C ARG A 272 6.08 16.50 -2.59
N ALA A 273 6.71 17.65 -2.84
CA ALA A 273 6.27 18.57 -3.89
C ALA A 273 6.39 17.96 -5.30
N ALA A 274 7.44 17.16 -5.55
CA ALA A 274 7.63 16.48 -6.83
C ALA A 274 6.92 15.12 -6.88
N TYR A 275 6.75 14.47 -5.72
CA TYR A 275 6.16 13.14 -5.58
C TYR A 275 5.08 13.15 -4.48
N PRO A 276 3.87 13.66 -4.76
CA PRO A 276 2.84 13.83 -3.74
C PRO A 276 2.35 12.51 -3.13
N VAL A 277 2.35 11.44 -3.92
CA VAL A 277 1.96 10.08 -3.50
C VAL A 277 3.19 9.19 -3.52
N LEU A 278 3.33 8.36 -2.50
CA LEU A 278 4.46 7.48 -2.29
C LEU A 278 3.96 6.15 -1.70
N GLY A 279 4.55 5.04 -2.12
CA GLY A 279 4.29 3.72 -1.54
C GLY A 279 5.41 2.75 -1.86
N SER A 280 5.27 1.52 -1.39
CA SER A 280 6.12 0.41 -1.79
C SER A 280 5.25 -0.82 -2.00
N SER A 281 5.61 -1.62 -3.00
CA SER A 281 4.98 -2.91 -3.29
C SER A 281 6.03 -4.03 -3.21
N GLY A 282 7.15 -3.81 -2.51
CA GLY A 282 8.30 -4.71 -2.51
C GLY A 282 9.22 -4.47 -3.71
N ASP A 283 9.79 -5.54 -4.25
CA ASP A 283 10.72 -5.54 -5.39
C ASP A 283 9.97 -5.37 -6.72
N LEU A 284 9.95 -4.14 -7.24
CA LEU A 284 9.31 -3.74 -8.50
C LEU A 284 10.20 -4.07 -9.72
N THR A 285 11.52 -4.21 -9.51
CA THR A 285 12.52 -4.35 -10.57
C THR A 285 13.09 -5.77 -10.73
N GLY A 286 12.72 -6.68 -9.84
CA GLY A 286 13.16 -8.07 -9.84
C GLY A 286 14.60 -8.27 -9.38
N ASP A 287 15.21 -7.31 -8.71
CA ASP A 287 16.61 -7.35 -8.28
C ASP A 287 16.82 -7.93 -6.87
N GLY A 288 15.72 -8.29 -6.20
CA GLY A 288 15.69 -8.87 -4.86
C GLY A 288 15.73 -7.82 -3.75
N LEU A 289 15.67 -6.53 -4.06
CA LEU A 289 15.62 -5.44 -3.09
C LEU A 289 14.27 -4.72 -3.17
N THR A 290 13.78 -4.26 -2.01
CA THR A 290 12.54 -3.50 -1.99
C THR A 290 12.73 -2.15 -2.66
N ASP A 291 11.81 -1.82 -3.56
CA ASP A 291 11.73 -0.57 -4.28
C ASP A 291 10.65 0.36 -3.69
N LEU A 292 10.73 1.63 -4.07
CA LEU A 292 9.69 2.63 -3.80
C LEU A 292 8.98 2.95 -5.11
N TRP A 293 7.67 3.15 -5.08
CA TRP A 293 6.97 3.81 -6.19
C TRP A 293 6.42 5.15 -5.73
N ALA A 294 6.22 6.05 -6.68
CA ALA A 294 5.58 7.33 -6.47
C ALA A 294 4.68 7.69 -7.63
N VAL A 295 3.70 8.56 -7.37
CA VAL A 295 3.04 9.32 -8.43
C VAL A 295 3.65 10.72 -8.40
N ALA A 296 4.27 11.10 -9.51
CA ALA A 296 4.82 12.44 -9.71
C ALA A 296 3.72 13.50 -9.77
N ASP A 297 4.09 14.77 -9.63
CA ASP A 297 3.17 15.91 -9.68
C ASP A 297 2.46 16.07 -11.03
N ASP A 298 3.00 15.48 -12.09
CA ASP A 298 2.40 15.36 -13.42
C ASP A 298 1.40 14.19 -13.55
N GLY A 299 1.26 13.36 -12.51
CA GLY A 299 0.36 12.21 -12.45
C GLY A 299 0.96 10.89 -12.93
N ASN A 300 2.22 10.86 -13.36
CA ASN A 300 2.88 9.64 -13.80
C ASN A 300 3.40 8.79 -12.63
N ALA A 301 3.18 7.48 -12.69
CA ALA A 301 3.78 6.55 -11.75
C ALA A 301 5.25 6.28 -12.13
N VAL A 302 6.16 6.36 -11.15
CA VAL A 302 7.59 6.08 -11.28
C VAL A 302 8.07 5.17 -10.16
N ALA A 303 9.18 4.47 -10.37
CA ALA A 303 9.85 3.67 -9.35
C ALA A 303 11.22 4.26 -9.00
N PHE A 304 11.63 4.11 -7.74
CA PHE A 304 12.99 4.36 -7.25
C PHE A 304 13.57 3.03 -6.81
N ARG A 305 14.72 2.68 -7.38
CA ARG A 305 15.33 1.37 -7.15
C ARG A 305 15.90 1.25 -5.75
N GLY A 306 15.66 0.11 -5.13
CA GLY A 306 16.40 -0.39 -3.99
C GLY A 306 17.87 -0.60 -4.37
N THR A 307 18.75 -0.40 -3.39
CA THR A 307 20.17 -0.65 -3.50
C THR A 307 20.66 -1.22 -2.17
N ALA A 308 21.83 -1.87 -2.17
CA ALA A 308 22.44 -2.32 -0.92
C ALA A 308 22.71 -1.18 0.09
N ALA A 309 22.73 0.08 -0.37
CA ALA A 309 22.96 1.25 0.47
C ALA A 309 21.67 1.99 0.87
N GLY A 310 20.50 1.58 0.37
CA GLY A 310 19.26 2.33 0.52
C GLY A 310 18.46 2.42 -0.78
N LEU A 311 18.09 3.63 -1.20
CA LEU A 311 17.35 3.88 -2.45
C LEU A 311 18.17 4.74 -3.40
N ASP A 312 18.08 4.48 -4.71
CA ASP A 312 18.50 5.43 -5.74
C ASP A 312 17.50 6.59 -5.78
N GLY A 313 17.98 7.82 -5.57
CA GLY A 313 17.15 9.03 -5.60
C GLY A 313 16.70 9.44 -7.02
N THR A 314 17.19 8.75 -8.05
CA THR A 314 16.80 8.97 -9.44
C THR A 314 15.70 7.98 -9.81
N PRO A 315 14.50 8.44 -10.22
CA PRO A 315 13.46 7.53 -10.64
C PRO A 315 13.85 6.85 -11.97
N VAL A 316 13.48 5.59 -12.11
CA VAL A 316 13.42 4.93 -13.42
C VAL A 316 12.15 5.41 -14.12
N SER A 317 12.31 6.06 -15.26
CA SER A 317 11.19 6.41 -16.14
C SER A 317 10.95 5.26 -17.11
N GLY A 318 9.71 4.77 -17.17
CA GLY A 318 9.29 3.83 -18.20
C GLY A 318 9.36 4.50 -19.58
N GLY A 319 9.98 3.81 -20.55
CA GLY A 319 9.94 4.18 -21.97
C GLY A 319 8.67 3.73 -22.66
#